data_AF-A0A7V8YAF5-F1
#
_entry.id   AF-A0A7V8YAF5-F1
#
_cell.length_a   1.000
_cell.length_b   1.000
_cell.length_c   1.000
_cell.angle_alpha   90.00
_cell.angle_beta   90.00
_cell.angle_gamma   90.00
#
_symmetry.space_group_name_H-M   'P 1'
#
loop_
_entity.id
_entity.type
_entity.pdbx_description
1 polymer ?
#
loop_
_entity_poly.entity_id
_entity_poly.type
_entity_poly.pdbx_seq_one_letter_code
_entity_poly.pdbx_strand_id
1 'polypeptide(L)'
;MPPGGTSARSFDLSEWPTEAVPFGPAEVEGTFEWLRAGLSDLSVEILDLIAEEDRVVARILMTGTNDGDFAGLSATNREWHYEHVHIFGSLSTRSSSTGLCARI
;
A
#
# COMPACT_ATOMS: atom_id res chain seq x y z
N MET A 1 2.79 -10.55 -1.62
CA MET A 1 4.03 -10.85 -0.88
C MET A 1 4.97 -11.65 -1.77
N PRO A 2 6.25 -11.30 -1.94
CA PRO A 2 7.17 -12.22 -2.58
C PRO A 2 7.55 -13.35 -1.61
N PRO A 3 7.74 -14.59 -2.10
CA PRO A 3 8.06 -15.76 -1.30
C PRO A 3 9.46 -15.62 -0.67
N GLY A 4 9.61 -16.21 0.51
CA GLY A 4 10.75 -16.04 1.41
C GLY A 4 12.14 -16.21 0.77
N GLY A 5 13.06 -15.37 1.24
CA GLY A 5 14.47 -15.45 0.92
C GLY A 5 15.30 -14.63 1.90
N THR A 6 15.86 -15.30 2.91
CA THR A 6 16.83 -14.73 3.86
C THR A 6 18.15 -14.46 3.17
N SER A 7 18.44 -13.19 2.83
CA SER A 7 19.78 -12.60 2.75
C SER A 7 19.64 -11.13 2.36
N ALA A 8 20.31 -10.22 3.07
CA ALA A 8 20.45 -8.81 2.69
C ALA A 8 21.34 -8.68 1.43
N ARG A 9 20.82 -9.12 0.29
CA ARG A 9 21.35 -8.73 -1.02
C ARG A 9 20.87 -7.32 -1.30
N SER A 10 21.78 -6.47 -1.80
CA SER A 10 21.42 -5.16 -2.32
C SER A 10 20.17 -5.28 -3.19
N PHE A 11 19.17 -4.47 -2.89
CA PHE A 11 17.90 -4.47 -3.59
C PHE A 11 18.16 -3.95 -5.02
N ASP A 12 18.23 -4.86 -5.98
CA ASP A 12 18.49 -4.53 -7.38
C ASP A 12 17.22 -3.94 -8.00
N LEU A 13 17.19 -2.61 -8.11
CA LEU A 13 16.06 -1.87 -8.67
C LEU A 13 15.91 -2.06 -10.18
N SER A 14 16.88 -2.69 -10.87
CA SER A 14 16.77 -2.95 -12.32
C SER A 14 15.76 -4.04 -12.66
N GLU A 15 15.43 -4.92 -11.70
CA GLU A 15 14.41 -5.95 -11.84
C GLU A 15 12.99 -5.42 -11.53
N TRP A 16 12.89 -4.22 -10.96
CA TRP A 16 11.59 -3.62 -10.65
C TRP A 16 10.97 -3.01 -11.91
N PRO A 17 9.64 -3.16 -12.10
CA PRO A 17 8.97 -2.56 -13.24
C PRO A 17 9.19 -1.04 -13.23
N THR A 18 9.83 -0.53 -14.28
CA THR A 18 10.04 0.91 -14.47
C THR A 18 8.78 1.61 -14.97
N GLU A 19 7.82 0.85 -15.47
CA GLU A 19 6.52 1.34 -15.91
C GLU A 19 5.51 1.27 -14.76
N ALA A 20 4.68 2.31 -14.64
CA ALA A 20 3.59 2.32 -13.66
C ALA A 20 2.63 1.16 -13.96
N VAL A 21 2.44 0.30 -12.96
CA VAL A 21 1.40 -0.74 -13.02
C VAL A 21 0.05 -0.07 -12.74
N PRO A 22 -0.99 -0.28 -13.57
CA PRO A 22 -2.32 0.18 -13.28
C PRO A 22 -2.75 -0.30 -11.88
N PHE A 23 -3.05 0.65 -11.01
CA PHE A 23 -3.41 0.39 -9.62
C PHE A 23 -4.64 1.22 -9.30
N GLY A 24 -5.80 0.56 -9.23
CA GLY A 24 -7.10 1.17 -9.08
C GLY A 24 -7.80 0.78 -7.77
N PRO A 25 -9.08 1.14 -7.62
CA PRO A 25 -9.84 0.88 -6.40
C PRO A 25 -9.92 -0.61 -6.04
N ALA A 26 -10.03 -1.49 -7.03
CA ALA A 26 -10.13 -2.93 -6.81
C ALA A 26 -8.83 -3.53 -6.26
N GLU A 27 -7.67 -3.07 -6.75
CA GLU A 27 -6.36 -3.50 -6.27
C GLU A 27 -6.11 -2.98 -4.83
N VAL A 28 -6.56 -1.76 -4.54
CA VAL A 28 -6.55 -1.21 -3.18
C VAL A 28 -7.40 -2.08 -2.25
N GLU A 29 -8.65 -2.37 -2.64
CA GLU A 29 -9.57 -3.20 -1.86
C GLU A 29 -8.99 -4.58 -1.59
N GLY A 30 -8.50 -5.29 -2.61
CA GLY A 30 -7.88 -6.60 -2.46
C GLY A 30 -6.62 -6.57 -1.57
N THR A 31 -5.85 -5.47 -1.60
CA THR A 31 -4.71 -5.28 -0.68
C THR A 31 -5.19 -5.19 0.77
N PHE A 32 -6.27 -4.46 1.02
CA PHE A 32 -6.85 -4.32 2.36
C PHE A 32 -7.53 -5.59 2.86
N GLU A 33 -8.20 -6.35 1.98
CA GLU A 33 -8.71 -7.68 2.31
C GLU A 33 -7.58 -8.62 2.74
N TRP A 34 -6.50 -8.64 1.96
CA TRP A 34 -5.32 -9.44 2.25
C TRP A 34 -4.64 -9.05 3.57
N LEU A 35 -4.54 -7.75 3.87
CA LEU A 35 -3.99 -7.26 5.13
C LEU A 35 -4.88 -7.63 6.33
N ARG A 36 -6.21 -7.43 6.22
CA ARG A 36 -7.15 -7.77 7.30
C ARG A 36 -7.21 -9.26 7.60
N ALA A 37 -6.88 -10.12 6.65
CA ALA A 37 -6.75 -11.55 6.89
C ALA A 37 -5.60 -11.89 7.86
N GLY A 38 -4.54 -11.08 7.88
CA GLY A 38 -3.39 -11.26 8.77
C GLY A 38 -3.40 -10.38 10.02
N LEU A 39 -4.16 -9.27 9.97
CA LEU A 39 -4.29 -8.28 11.03
C LEU A 39 -5.76 -7.87 11.19
N SER A 40 -6.52 -8.57 12.03
CA SER A 40 -7.98 -8.36 12.12
C SER A 40 -8.37 -6.97 12.64
N ASP A 41 -7.49 -6.35 13.42
CA ASP A 41 -7.60 -5.03 14.04
C ASP A 41 -6.81 -3.94 13.29
N LEU A 42 -6.54 -4.14 11.99
CA LEU A 42 -5.80 -3.21 11.15
C LEU A 42 -6.35 -1.77 11.25
N SER A 43 -5.48 -0.84 11.66
CA SER A 43 -5.72 0.61 11.63
C SER A 43 -4.81 1.27 10.60
N VAL A 44 -5.33 2.28 9.92
CA VAL A 44 -4.61 3.06 8.92
C VAL A 44 -4.82 4.54 9.19
N GLU A 45 -3.71 5.26 9.36
CA GLU A 45 -3.69 6.70 9.59
C GLU A 45 -2.88 7.39 8.48
N ILE A 46 -3.50 8.38 7.82
CA ILE A 46 -2.79 9.24 6.87
C ILE A 46 -2.10 10.34 7.67
N LEU A 47 -0.77 10.28 7.74
CA LEU A 47 0.05 11.23 8.48
C LEU A 47 0.38 12.49 7.67
N ASP A 48 0.48 12.36 6.35
CA ASP A 48 0.71 13.48 5.43
C ASP A 48 0.09 13.17 4.06
N LEU A 49 -0.39 14.20 3.37
CA LEU A 49 -1.01 14.09 2.06
C LEU A 49 -0.65 15.30 1.20
N ILE A 50 0.04 15.05 0.10
CA ILE A 50 0.37 16.04 -0.92
C ILE A 50 -0.37 15.66 -2.19
N ALA A 51 -1.23 16.54 -2.69
CA ALA A 51 -1.96 16.34 -3.93
C ALA A 51 -1.62 17.44 -4.94
N GLU A 52 -1.22 17.02 -6.13
CA GLU A 52 -1.02 17.86 -7.30
C GLU A 52 -1.88 17.33 -8.46
N GLU A 53 -1.89 18.04 -9.59
CA GLU A 53 -2.83 17.80 -10.70
C GLU A 53 -2.74 16.38 -11.29
N ASP A 54 -1.55 15.78 -11.30
CA ASP A 54 -1.27 14.46 -11.87
C ASP A 54 -0.80 13.42 -10.84
N ARG A 55 -0.63 13.80 -9.57
CA ARG A 55 -0.06 12.93 -8.54
C ARG A 55 -0.62 13.18 -7.14
N VAL A 56 -0.73 12.11 -6.37
CA VAL A 56 -1.04 12.15 -4.94
C VAL A 56 0.00 11.35 -4.18
N VAL A 57 0.62 11.95 -3.17
CA VAL A 57 1.57 11.30 -2.27
C VAL A 57 0.94 11.24 -0.88
N ALA A 58 0.80 10.05 -0.33
CA ALA A 58 0.27 9.82 1.01
C ALA A 58 1.32 9.13 1.88
N ARG A 59 1.71 9.75 3.00
CA ARG A 59 2.47 9.09 4.06
C ARG A 59 1.51 8.50 5.06
N ILE A 60 1.65 7.21 5.33
CA ILE A 60 0.67 6.42 6.07
C ILE A 60 1.36 5.63 7.17
N LEU A 61 0.70 5.57 8.32
CA LEU A 61 1.00 4.61 9.39
C LEU A 61 -0.07 3.52 9.40
N MET A 62 0.37 2.27 9.35
CA MET A 62 -0.46 1.10 9.54
C MET A 62 -0.09 0.43 10.86
N THR A 63 -1.10 0.10 11.66
CA THR A 63 -0.92 -0.65 12.91
C THR A 63 -1.89 -1.80 13.01
N GLY A 64 -1.57 -2.79 13.83
CA GLY A 64 -2.44 -3.92 14.12
C GLY A 64 -1.71 -5.02 14.87
N THR A 65 -2.41 -6.10 15.14
CA THR A 65 -1.92 -7.33 15.75
C THR A 65 -1.83 -8.38 14.66
N ASN A 66 -0.69 -9.04 14.50
CA ASN A 66 -0.59 -10.16 13.57
C ASN A 66 -1.22 -11.43 14.17
N ASP A 67 -2.55 -11.47 14.17
CA ASP A 67 -3.40 -12.52 14.73
C ASP A 67 -3.92 -13.53 13.70
N GLY A 68 -3.70 -13.24 12.41
CA GLY A 68 -3.98 -14.14 11.30
C GLY A 68 -2.73 -14.61 10.56
N ASP A 69 -2.88 -15.67 9.78
CA ASP A 69 -1.84 -16.13 8.87
C ASP A 69 -1.62 -15.06 7.81
N PHE A 70 -0.44 -14.44 7.85
CA PHE A 70 -0.09 -13.37 6.95
C PHE A 70 0.96 -13.88 6.00
N ALA A 71 0.62 -13.86 4.71
CA ALA A 71 1.62 -13.95 3.67
C ALA A 71 2.43 -15.28 3.68
N GLY A 72 1.75 -16.37 4.05
CA GLY A 72 2.36 -17.70 4.16
C GLY A 72 3.10 -17.95 5.48
N LEU A 73 3.08 -16.99 6.41
CA LEU A 73 3.62 -17.13 7.76
C LEU A 73 2.48 -17.21 8.76
N SER A 74 2.61 -18.10 9.74
CA SER A 74 1.61 -18.23 10.81
C SER A 74 1.56 -16.98 11.70
N ALA A 75 0.38 -16.71 12.25
CA ALA A 75 0.15 -15.60 13.18
C ALA A 75 1.20 -15.56 14.31
N THR A 76 1.89 -14.44 14.44
CA THR A 76 2.92 -14.22 15.46
C THR A 76 2.37 -13.66 16.77
N ASN A 77 1.13 -13.16 16.76
CA ASN A 77 0.46 -12.47 17.88
C ASN A 77 1.27 -11.29 18.44
N ARG A 78 2.01 -10.59 17.57
CA ARG A 78 2.78 -9.39 17.93
C ARG A 78 2.17 -8.16 17.29
N GLU A 79 2.41 -7.01 17.94
CA GLU A 79 2.09 -5.71 17.37
C GLU A 79 2.92 -5.47 16.11
N TRP A 80 2.24 -5.00 15.08
CA TRP A 80 2.79 -4.58 13.81
C TRP A 80 2.64 -3.07 13.69
N HIS A 81 3.72 -2.40 13.33
CA HIS A 81 3.78 -0.97 13.08
C HIS A 81 4.56 -0.75 11.80
N TYR A 82 3.93 -0.15 10.80
CA TYR A 82 4.52 0.03 9.48
C TYR A 82 4.19 1.40 8.92
N GLU A 83 5.21 2.23 8.77
CA GLU A 83 5.10 3.53 8.11
C GLU A 83 5.60 3.41 6.68
N HIS A 84 4.82 3.93 5.73
CA HIS A 84 5.20 3.92 4.32
C HIS A 84 4.63 5.12 3.57
N VAL A 85 5.03 5.26 2.30
CA VAL A 85 4.53 6.28 1.39
C VAL A 85 3.91 5.59 0.18
N HIS A 86 2.69 5.98 -0.17
CA HIS A 86 2.11 5.70 -1.49
C HIS A 86 2.27 6.91 -2.39
N ILE A 87 2.61 6.64 -3.65
CA ILE A 87 2.63 7.62 -4.72
C ILE A 87 1.65 7.10 -5.77
N PHE A 88 0.56 7.83 -5.98
CA PHE A 88 -0.44 7.57 -7.00
C PHE A 88 -0.24 8.58 -8.13
N GLY A 89 -0.12 8.09 -9.36
CA GLY A 89 -0.08 8.91 -10.57
C GLY A 89 -1.36 8.75 -11.38
N SER A 90 -1.80 9.82 -12.04
CA SER A 90 -2.85 9.74 -13.05
C SER A 90 -2.23 9.32 -14.39
N LEU A 91 -2.61 8.14 -14.88
CA LEU A 91 -2.34 7.75 -16.27
C LEU A 91 -3.37 8.43 -17.19
N SER A 92 -3.28 9.75 -17.37
CA SER A 92 -4.15 10.44 -18.33
C SER A 92 -3.45 10.57 -19.68
N THR A 93 -3.95 9.88 -20.70
CA THR A 93 -3.90 10.42 -22.07
C THR A 93 -5.20 11.17 -22.32
N ARG A 94 -5.14 12.48 -22.03
CA ARG A 94 -6.10 13.56 -22.30
C ARG A 94 -7.12 13.88 -21.19
N SER A 95 -6.96 15.11 -20.70
CA SER A 95 -7.70 15.83 -19.67
C SER A 95 -9.22 15.94 -19.91
N SER A 96 -9.98 15.84 -18.82
CA SER A 96 -11.07 16.76 -18.49
C SER A 96 -11.40 16.66 -16.99
N SER A 97 -11.25 17.79 -16.31
CA SER A 97 -11.45 18.02 -14.87
C SER A 97 -12.86 17.68 -14.37
N THR A 98 -12.97 17.04 -13.20
CA THR A 98 -13.94 17.40 -12.14
C THR A 98 -13.44 16.81 -10.82
N GLY A 99 -13.07 17.67 -9.88
CA GLY A 99 -12.67 17.27 -8.54
C GLY A 99 -13.83 16.68 -7.75
N LEU A 100 -13.60 15.52 -7.15
CA LEU A 100 -14.43 15.02 -6.07
C LEU A 100 -13.51 14.77 -4.87
N CYS A 101 -13.55 15.71 -3.93
CA CYS A 101 -13.00 15.54 -2.60
C CYS A 101 -13.90 14.53 -1.88
N ALA A 102 -13.46 13.29 -1.75
CA ALA A 102 -14.16 12.29 -0.96
C ALA A 102 -13.97 12.63 0.53
N ARG A 103 -15.06 13.07 1.17
CA ARG A 103 -15.18 13.02 2.63
C ARG A 103 -15.36 11.57 3.05
N ILE A 104 -14.58 11.18 4.04
CA ILE A 104 -14.65 9.92 4.79
C ILE A 104 -15.97 9.84 5.55
#